data_AF-A0AAW9H400-F1
#
_entry.id   AF-A0AAW9H400-F1
#
_cell.length_a   1.000
_cell.length_b   1.000
_cell.length_c   1.000
_cell.angle_alpha   90.00
_cell.angle_beta   90.00
_cell.angle_gamma   90.00
#
_symmetry.space_group_name_H-M   'P 1'
#
loop_
_entity.id
_entity.type
_entity.pdbx_description
1 polymer ?
#
loop_
_entity_poly.entity_id
_entity_poly.type
_entity_poly.pdbx_seq_one_letter_code
_entity_poly.pdbx_strand_id
1 'polypeptide(L)'
;MKMKWMAVLFLLCFSGPSFANEWMNDVEVTQMNAYQSGTGHFVWFTSLPEECKTASPSAPIMTFDEAQSGGKGMLAIAMAALLNKRKVNVQANGCSIIEIYLK
;
A
#
# COMPACT_ATOMS: atom_id res chain seq x y z
N MET A 1 9.65 -44.16 7.57
CA MET A 1 10.45 -42.90 7.59
C MET A 1 10.24 -42.00 6.37
N LYS A 2 10.05 -42.53 5.15
CA LYS A 2 9.86 -41.71 3.92
C LYS A 2 8.61 -40.82 3.89
N MET A 3 7.51 -41.22 4.55
CA MET A 3 6.24 -40.49 4.52
C MET A 3 6.24 -39.18 5.35
N LYS A 4 7.12 -39.06 6.34
CA LYS A 4 7.24 -37.83 7.17
C LYS A 4 7.90 -36.68 6.40
N TRP A 5 8.79 -36.97 5.46
CA TRP A 5 9.51 -35.95 4.68
C TRP A 5 8.63 -35.34 3.58
N MET A 6 7.71 -36.12 3.02
CA MET A 6 6.78 -35.63 2.00
C MET A 6 5.75 -34.65 2.55
N ALA A 7 5.31 -34.85 3.81
CA ALA A 7 4.41 -33.92 4.49
C ALA A 7 5.06 -32.55 4.78
N VAL A 8 6.36 -32.52 5.08
CA VAL A 8 7.11 -31.26 5.31
C VAL A 8 7.29 -30.46 4.02
N LEU A 9 7.50 -31.13 2.88
CA LEU A 9 7.57 -30.46 1.58
C LEU A 9 6.24 -29.83 1.16
N PHE A 10 5.11 -30.46 1.50
CA PHE A 10 3.78 -29.92 1.16
C PHE A 10 3.40 -28.70 1.99
N LEU A 11 3.88 -28.60 3.24
CA LEU A 11 3.68 -27.44 4.12
C LEU A 11 4.47 -26.19 3.69
N LEU A 12 5.61 -26.35 3.01
CA LEU A 12 6.43 -25.23 2.53
C LEU A 12 5.83 -24.52 1.30
N CYS A 13 4.84 -25.12 0.62
CA CYS A 13 4.21 -24.51 -0.55
C CYS A 13 3.09 -23.52 -0.22
N PHE A 14 2.72 -23.34 1.05
CA PHE A 14 1.62 -22.47 1.50
C PHE A 14 2.07 -21.13 2.10
N SER A 15 3.35 -20.75 1.98
CA SER A 15 3.78 -19.39 2.32
C SER A 15 3.46 -18.44 1.17
N GLY A 16 2.20 -18.02 1.08
CA GLY A 16 1.85 -16.83 0.29
C GLY A 16 2.49 -15.57 0.92
N PRO A 17 2.68 -14.49 0.16
CA PRO A 17 3.16 -13.24 0.74
C PRO A 17 2.13 -12.74 1.77
N SER A 18 2.52 -12.75 3.04
CA SER A 18 1.79 -12.10 4.12
C SER A 18 2.35 -10.69 4.24
N PHE A 19 1.51 -9.71 3.95
CA PHE A 19 1.84 -8.30 4.17
C PHE A 19 1.31 -7.89 5.55
N ALA A 20 2.14 -7.24 6.35
CA ALA A 20 1.76 -6.71 7.64
C ALA A 20 1.28 -5.26 7.49
N ASN A 21 0.42 -4.83 8.42
CA ASN A 21 0.03 -3.43 8.48
C ASN A 21 1.21 -2.60 9.00
N GLU A 22 1.67 -1.64 8.19
CA GLU A 22 2.75 -0.71 8.51
C GLU A 22 2.22 0.73 8.57
N TRP A 23 2.69 1.51 9.53
CA TRP A 23 2.38 2.94 9.64
C TRP A 23 3.55 3.78 9.14
N MET A 24 3.25 4.64 8.16
CA MET A 24 4.15 5.70 7.72
C MET A 24 3.69 7.02 8.35
N ASN A 25 4.55 7.64 9.15
CA ASN A 25 4.23 8.88 9.85
C ASN A 25 4.91 10.07 9.19
N ASP A 26 4.22 11.21 9.17
CA ASP A 26 4.78 12.49 8.72
C ASP A 26 5.34 12.49 7.28
N VAL A 27 4.72 11.71 6.40
CA VAL A 27 5.10 11.61 4.97
C VAL A 27 4.35 12.63 4.12
N GLU A 28 4.92 13.03 2.99
CA GLU A 28 4.27 13.96 2.06
C GLU A 28 3.84 13.22 0.80
N VAL A 29 2.66 13.55 0.28
CA VAL A 29 2.21 13.09 -1.05
C VAL A 29 2.98 13.90 -2.09
N THR A 30 3.81 13.24 -2.89
CA THR A 30 4.64 13.90 -3.92
C THR A 30 3.98 13.89 -5.29
N GLN A 31 3.17 12.87 -5.55
CA GLN A 31 2.45 12.71 -6.81
C GLN A 31 1.21 11.84 -6.61
N MET A 32 0.19 12.09 -7.42
CA MET A 32 -0.97 11.20 -7.58
C MET A 32 -1.25 10.98 -9.06
N ASN A 33 -1.71 9.78 -9.40
CA ASN A 33 -2.18 9.44 -10.73
C ASN A 33 -3.37 8.46 -10.65
N ALA A 34 -4.14 8.32 -11.73
CA ALA A 34 -5.27 7.40 -11.79
C ALA A 34 -5.49 6.92 -13.23
N TYR A 35 -6.06 5.74 -13.40
CA TYR A 35 -6.58 5.32 -14.70
C TYR A 35 -7.95 5.95 -14.94
N GLN A 36 -8.15 6.57 -16.10
CA GLN A 36 -9.43 7.24 -16.44
C GLN A 36 -10.63 6.28 -16.45
N SER A 37 -10.41 5.01 -16.77
CA SER A 37 -11.45 3.99 -16.91
C SER A 37 -11.67 3.14 -15.65
N GLY A 38 -10.98 3.44 -14.54
CA GLY A 38 -11.03 2.65 -13.31
C GLY A 38 -11.07 3.50 -12.05
N THR A 39 -11.20 2.83 -10.91
CA THR A 39 -11.28 3.46 -9.59
C THR A 39 -9.98 3.33 -8.80
N GLY A 40 -8.95 2.72 -9.40
CA GLY A 40 -7.63 2.58 -8.83
C GLY A 40 -6.83 3.89 -8.93
N HIS A 41 -6.32 4.33 -7.79
CA HIS A 41 -5.45 5.49 -7.65
C HIS A 41 -4.04 5.05 -7.29
N PHE A 42 -3.06 5.78 -7.81
CA PHE A 42 -1.63 5.60 -7.57
C PHE A 42 -1.12 6.81 -6.79
N VAL A 43 -0.40 6.56 -5.69
CA VAL A 43 0.08 7.62 -4.80
C VAL A 43 1.56 7.40 -4.53
N TRP A 44 2.34 8.47 -4.65
CA TRP A 44 3.75 8.49 -4.27
C TRP A 44 3.91 9.32 -3.01
N PHE A 45 4.72 8.79 -2.10
CA PHE A 45 5.08 9.45 -0.85
C PHE A 45 6.58 9.68 -0.79
N THR A 46 7.02 10.59 0.09
CA THR A 46 8.45 10.81 0.38
C THR A 46 9.15 9.59 0.96
N SER A 47 8.42 8.67 1.58
CA SER A 47 8.90 7.36 2.00
C SER A 47 7.84 6.29 1.77
N LEU A 48 8.26 5.05 1.62
CA LEU A 48 7.39 3.91 1.32
C LEU A 48 7.62 2.78 2.33
N PRO A 49 6.61 1.90 2.56
CA PRO A 49 6.76 0.72 3.39
C PRO A 49 7.82 -0.22 2.81
N GLU A 50 8.59 -0.89 3.66
CA GLU A 50 9.65 -1.82 3.19
C GLU A 50 9.08 -2.99 2.39
N GLU A 51 7.89 -3.45 2.79
CA GLU A 51 7.17 -4.49 2.07
C GLU A 51 6.80 -4.06 0.64
N CYS A 52 6.42 -2.79 0.45
CA CYS A 52 6.10 -2.28 -0.87
C CYS A 52 7.34 -2.15 -1.76
N LYS A 53 8.46 -1.69 -1.19
CA LYS A 53 9.77 -1.64 -1.89
C LYS A 53 10.21 -3.04 -2.34
N THR A 54 9.98 -4.05 -1.51
CA THR A 54 10.34 -5.44 -1.81
C THR A 54 9.45 -6.05 -2.90
N ALA A 55 8.16 -5.73 -2.90
CA ALA A 55 7.21 -6.25 -3.88
C ALA A 55 7.42 -5.70 -5.31
N SER A 56 7.86 -4.44 -5.44
CA SER A 56 8.16 -3.80 -6.72
C SER A 56 9.48 -3.01 -6.65
N PRO A 57 10.64 -3.69 -6.78
CA PRO A 57 11.94 -3.08 -6.51
C PRO A 57 12.37 -2.02 -7.54
N SER A 58 11.80 -2.02 -8.74
CA SER A 58 12.12 -1.04 -9.79
C SER A 58 11.29 0.23 -9.70
N ALA A 59 10.07 0.15 -9.16
CA ALA A 59 9.15 1.27 -9.01
C ALA A 59 8.03 0.92 -8.01
N PRO A 60 8.26 1.06 -6.70
CA PRO A 60 7.24 0.82 -5.70
C PRO A 60 6.23 1.99 -5.69
N ILE A 61 4.94 1.66 -5.81
CA ILE A 61 3.85 2.63 -5.92
C ILE A 61 2.73 2.20 -4.98
N MET A 62 2.23 3.14 -4.17
CA MET A 62 1.11 2.88 -3.27
C MET A 62 -0.21 3.02 -4.01
N THR A 63 -1.20 2.21 -3.66
CA THR A 63 -2.49 2.18 -4.35
C THR A 63 -3.67 2.15 -3.39
N PHE A 64 -4.80 2.71 -3.83
CA PHE A 64 -6.10 2.49 -3.19
C PHE A 64 -7.21 2.51 -4.24
N ASP A 65 -8.36 1.93 -3.89
CA ASP A 65 -9.56 1.96 -4.73
C ASP A 65 -10.55 3.00 -4.18
N GLU A 66 -10.96 3.98 -4.98
CA GLU A 66 -11.95 4.97 -4.53
C GLU A 66 -13.37 4.41 -4.35
N ALA A 67 -13.67 3.23 -4.93
CA ALA A 67 -14.95 2.56 -4.79
C ALA A 67 -15.08 1.82 -3.44
N GLN A 68 -13.97 1.56 -2.75
CA GLN A 68 -14.01 0.92 -1.44
C GLN A 68 -14.60 1.87 -0.38
N SER A 69 -15.07 1.32 0.74
CA SER A 69 -15.55 2.13 1.86
C SER A 69 -14.47 3.11 2.33
N GLY A 70 -14.80 4.39 2.42
CA GLY A 70 -13.84 5.46 2.74
C GLY A 70 -12.92 5.89 1.60
N GLY A 71 -12.92 5.20 0.45
CA GLY A 71 -12.02 5.45 -0.69
C GLY A 71 -12.12 6.88 -1.24
N LYS A 72 -13.33 7.42 -1.40
CA LYS A 72 -13.53 8.82 -1.80
C LYS A 72 -13.00 9.83 -0.77
N GLY A 73 -13.07 9.49 0.51
CA GLY A 73 -12.49 10.30 1.58
C GLY A 73 -10.96 10.30 1.51
N MET A 74 -10.35 9.13 1.27
CA MET A 74 -8.91 9.03 1.06
C MET A 74 -8.44 9.83 -0.15
N LEU A 75 -9.18 9.80 -1.27
CA LEU A 75 -8.89 10.63 -2.44
C LEU A 75 -8.90 12.12 -2.07
N ALA A 76 -9.93 12.58 -1.37
CA ALA A 76 -10.04 13.98 -0.95
C ALA A 76 -8.87 14.40 -0.04
N ILE A 77 -8.51 13.56 0.93
CA ILE A 77 -7.39 13.82 1.85
C ILE A 77 -6.06 13.83 1.11
N ALA A 78 -5.80 12.85 0.24
CA ALA A 78 -4.56 12.75 -0.51
C ALA A 78 -4.39 13.93 -1.48
N MET A 79 -5.45 14.32 -2.19
CA MET A 79 -5.43 15.52 -3.06
C MET A 79 -5.22 16.80 -2.25
N ALA A 80 -5.91 16.95 -1.12
CA ALA A 80 -5.71 18.10 -0.24
C ALA A 80 -4.27 18.16 0.29
N ALA A 81 -3.70 17.03 0.67
CA ALA A 81 -2.32 16.93 1.13
C ALA A 81 -1.32 17.32 0.02
N LEU A 82 -1.50 16.79 -1.19
CA LEU A 82 -0.67 17.09 -2.36
C LEU A 82 -0.69 18.58 -2.72
N LEU A 83 -1.89 19.16 -2.86
CA LEU A 83 -2.06 20.55 -3.28
C LEU A 83 -1.56 21.55 -2.23
N ASN A 84 -1.70 21.23 -0.94
CA ASN A 84 -1.31 22.11 0.15
C ASN A 84 0.08 21.79 0.74
N LYS A 85 0.81 20.82 0.16
CA LYS A 85 2.10 20.32 0.67
C LYS A 85 2.04 19.99 2.17
N ARG A 86 0.98 19.29 2.57
CA ARG A 86 0.76 18.87 3.97
C ARG A 86 1.29 17.46 4.18
N LYS A 87 1.77 17.21 5.40
CA LYS A 87 2.16 15.89 5.87
C LYS A 87 0.92 15.07 6.21
N VAL A 88 1.05 13.76 6.06
CA VAL A 88 0.01 12.78 6.37
C VAL A 88 0.60 11.62 7.16
N ASN A 89 -0.26 10.96 7.92
CA ASN A 89 0.00 9.62 8.44
C ASN A 89 -0.78 8.62 7.58
N VAL A 90 -0.13 7.54 7.18
CA VAL A 90 -0.69 6.54 6.27
C VAL A 90 -0.55 5.17 6.89
N GLN A 91 -1.64 4.42 6.95
CA GLN A 91 -1.60 3.01 7.25
C GLN A 91 -1.61 2.23 5.93
N ALA A 92 -0.64 1.33 5.77
CA ALA A 92 -0.44 0.53 4.59
C ALA A 92 -0.45 -0.96 4.91
N ASN A 93 -0.82 -1.77 3.92
CA ASN A 93 -0.65 -3.22 3.91
C ASN A 93 0.04 -3.58 2.59
N GLY A 94 1.34 -3.88 2.65
CA GLY A 94 2.19 -3.92 1.46
C GLY A 94 2.16 -2.57 0.71
N CYS A 95 1.77 -2.60 -0.57
CA CYS A 95 1.58 -1.39 -1.38
C CYS A 95 0.13 -0.84 -1.37
N SER A 96 -0.78 -1.40 -0.56
CA SER A 96 -2.17 -0.91 -0.49
C SER A 96 -2.32 0.08 0.66
N ILE A 97 -2.93 1.23 0.41
CA ILE A 97 -3.27 2.21 1.43
C ILE A 97 -4.61 1.80 2.06
N ILE A 98 -4.60 1.58 3.37
CA ILE A 98 -5.80 1.25 4.13
C ILE A 98 -6.47 2.54 4.60
N GLU A 99 -5.68 3.44 5.18
CA GLU A 99 -6.17 4.71 5.75
C GLU A 99 -5.13 5.82 5.58
N ILE A 100 -5.61 7.06 5.48
CA ILE A 100 -4.79 8.27 5.39
C ILE A 100 -5.38 9.38 6.25
N TYR A 101 -4.52 10.05 7.00
CA TYR A 101 -4.89 11.10 7.94
C TYR A 101 -4.09 12.37 7.65
N LEU A 102 -4.78 13.47 7.39
CA LEU A 102 -4.17 14.79 7.24
C LEU A 102 -3.61 15.25 8.59
N LYS A 103 -2.42 15.85 8.59
CA LYS A 103 -1.80 16.49 9.76
C LYS A 103 -1.77 18.01 9.59
#